data_AF-A0A7W0VF90-F1
#
_entry.id   AF-A0A7W0VF90-F1
#
_cell.length_a   1.000
_cell.length_b   1.000
_cell.length_c   1.000
_cell.angle_alpha   90.00
_cell.angle_beta   90.00
_cell.angle_gamma   90.00
#
_symmetry.space_group_name_H-M   'P 1'
#
loop_
_entity.id
_entity.type
_entity.pdbx_description
1 polymer ?
#
loop_
_entity_poly.entity_id
_entity_poly.type
_entity_poly.pdbx_seq_one_letter_code
_entity_poly.pdbx_strand_id
1 'polypeptide(L)'
;MRKISGLCLLAGGLVVGACGDDGGGSNIFPEKPECSGEAVVPYAGNQHQVISKLEIGSSMDGFDLDSDGDPDNKLAAIASLAGSAISDSLASYEIVIPIEFFDLQAAAPDTCVKFGIYLGDYPTDFDADGKKAYVDEGDCNDKVAAIKPGATEIVGDGIDNDCDGKADEDAQNNPSTSTADADGDGVTVMAGDCDDTNNMVKPGMPEICGDGFDNDCDGVADRTQDAMKVATACSPFEAGKADIHLDPLSFSAGTSDPVIIFKDGVISQGAAGLVLDSGPSLFSVAIPVTDGITLDLRISGATIQADVVQAGSAIVLKNGRLGGVIEAKTADTIRGLEVEQIGLLPENSLLDATFANLLGPLLALPKAKEAIVKKYPGCRTPDIDVDQDGLEAFCDSDPDDDIKEVDVCIDGDGTELKDIVSGGVVTMHCSEAVSGGKPRFVDGISVALKFDTTAVKSIKPPR
;
A
#
# COMPACT_ATOMS: atom_id res chain seq x y z
N MET A 1 -61.26 15.58 9.22
CA MET A 1 -61.24 14.49 8.22
C MET A 1 -59.89 13.79 8.42
N ARG A 2 -59.72 12.63 9.05
CA ARG A 2 -60.44 11.34 9.09
C ARG A 2 -60.31 10.47 7.81
N LYS A 3 -59.21 9.71 7.74
CA LYS A 3 -59.08 8.28 7.38
C LYS A 3 -57.93 7.77 8.28
N ILE A 4 -58.07 6.88 9.27
CA ILE A 4 -58.80 5.61 9.46
C ILE A 4 -58.12 4.41 8.76
N SER A 5 -57.27 3.75 9.55
CA SER A 5 -57.15 2.30 9.77
C SER A 5 -56.91 1.36 8.58
N GLY A 6 -55.69 0.80 8.52
CA GLY A 6 -55.45 -0.60 8.17
C GLY A 6 -55.40 -1.45 9.44
N LEU A 7 -56.17 -2.52 9.51
CA LEU A 7 -56.31 -3.38 10.70
C LEU A 7 -55.38 -4.61 10.58
N CYS A 8 -54.57 -4.87 11.60
CA CYS A 8 -53.75 -6.08 11.66
C CYS A 8 -54.64 -7.31 11.91
N LEU A 9 -54.66 -8.28 10.98
CA LEU A 9 -55.29 -9.58 11.18
C LEU A 9 -54.21 -10.62 11.52
N LEU A 10 -54.30 -11.26 12.70
CA LEU A 10 -53.53 -12.46 12.99
C LEU A 10 -54.21 -13.70 12.38
N ALA A 11 -53.46 -14.49 11.61
CA ALA A 11 -53.78 -15.88 11.32
C ALA A 11 -52.52 -16.68 10.91
N GLY A 12 -52.28 -17.81 11.56
CA GLY A 12 -51.28 -18.80 11.15
C GLY A 12 -49.83 -18.43 11.53
N GLY A 13 -49.27 -19.12 12.52
CA GLY A 13 -47.90 -18.84 12.98
C GLY A 13 -46.82 -19.60 12.22
N LEU A 14 -45.61 -19.03 12.24
CA LEU A 14 -44.36 -19.75 12.43
C LEU A 14 -43.37 -18.80 13.16
N VAL A 15 -42.25 -19.34 13.65
CA VAL A 15 -41.34 -18.62 14.57
C VAL A 15 -40.65 -17.45 13.89
N VAL A 16 -40.75 -16.27 14.52
CA VAL A 16 -39.83 -15.13 14.41
C VAL A 16 -39.49 -14.83 15.89
N GLY A 17 -38.22 -14.85 16.31
CA GLY A 17 -37.18 -13.94 15.83
C GLY A 17 -37.33 -12.65 16.63
N ALA A 18 -36.31 -12.29 17.43
CA ALA A 18 -36.46 -11.21 18.39
C ALA A 18 -36.71 -9.87 17.69
N CYS A 19 -37.69 -9.10 18.17
CA CYS A 19 -37.71 -7.66 17.91
C CYS A 19 -36.67 -6.99 18.81
N GLY A 20 -35.42 -6.94 18.34
CA GLY A 20 -34.61 -5.74 18.51
C GLY A 20 -35.09 -4.75 17.45
N ASP A 21 -35.63 -3.61 17.88
CA ASP A 21 -36.01 -2.50 17.00
C ASP A 21 -34.85 -1.51 17.05
N ASP A 22 -33.76 -1.90 16.39
CA ASP A 22 -32.52 -1.12 16.30
C ASP A 22 -32.78 -0.07 15.21
N GLY A 23 -33.03 1.16 15.65
CA GLY A 23 -33.72 2.15 14.84
C GLY A 23 -32.91 2.69 13.67
N GLY A 24 -33.23 2.25 12.44
CA GLY A 24 -33.19 3.10 11.24
C GLY A 24 -31.84 3.60 10.73
N GLY A 25 -30.72 3.25 11.37
CA GLY A 25 -29.38 3.48 10.86
C GLY A 25 -29.05 2.50 9.72
N SER A 26 -28.73 3.02 8.54
CA SER A 26 -28.00 2.22 7.56
C SER A 26 -26.61 1.93 8.11
N ASN A 27 -26.15 0.68 7.95
CA ASN A 27 -24.72 0.39 8.02
C ASN A 27 -24.02 1.32 7.01
N ILE A 28 -23.10 2.16 7.49
CA ILE A 28 -22.40 3.18 6.68
C ILE A 28 -21.63 2.52 5.53
N PHE A 29 -21.21 1.27 5.72
CA PHE A 29 -20.68 0.40 4.67
C PHE A 29 -21.68 -0.73 4.37
N PRO A 30 -22.73 -0.49 3.57
CA PRO A 30 -23.73 -1.51 3.28
C PRO A 30 -23.07 -2.69 2.54
N GLU A 31 -23.05 -3.85 3.20
CA GLU A 31 -22.50 -5.09 2.65
C GLU A 31 -23.14 -5.40 1.29
N LYS A 32 -22.30 -5.55 0.26
CA LYS A 32 -22.77 -5.94 -1.07
C LYS A 32 -23.14 -7.43 -1.06
N PRO A 33 -24.11 -7.86 -1.88
CA PRO A 33 -24.50 -9.27 -1.94
C PRO A 33 -23.29 -10.14 -2.32
N GLU A 34 -22.98 -11.15 -1.51
CA GLU A 34 -21.83 -12.03 -1.76
C GLU A 34 -21.89 -12.63 -3.17
N CYS A 35 -20.80 -12.45 -3.90
CA CYS A 35 -20.49 -13.09 -5.16
C CYS A 35 -20.39 -14.61 -4.99
N SER A 36 -21.50 -15.30 -5.22
CA SER A 36 -21.65 -16.76 -5.12
C SER A 36 -20.77 -17.50 -6.15
N GLY A 37 -19.54 -17.82 -5.78
CA GLY A 37 -18.56 -18.46 -6.64
C GLY A 37 -17.36 -19.02 -5.86
N GLU A 38 -16.49 -19.75 -6.55
CA GLU A 38 -15.33 -20.43 -5.95
C GLU A 38 -14.32 -19.45 -5.31
N ALA A 39 -13.38 -20.01 -4.55
CA ALA A 39 -12.31 -19.26 -3.91
C ALA A 39 -11.50 -18.44 -4.94
N VAL A 40 -10.88 -17.34 -4.48
CA VAL A 40 -9.90 -16.62 -5.29
C VAL A 40 -8.71 -17.56 -5.52
N VAL A 41 -8.59 -18.06 -6.75
CA VAL A 41 -7.40 -18.80 -7.21
C VAL A 41 -6.52 -17.78 -7.94
N PRO A 42 -5.25 -17.60 -7.56
CA PRO A 42 -4.31 -16.75 -8.29
C PRO A 42 -4.32 -17.15 -9.77
N TYR A 43 -4.67 -16.23 -10.66
CA TYR A 43 -5.06 -16.59 -12.03
C TYR A 43 -3.99 -16.20 -13.05
N ALA A 44 -3.80 -17.05 -14.05
CA ALA A 44 -3.07 -16.66 -15.26
C ALA A 44 -3.99 -15.78 -16.14
N GLY A 45 -4.22 -14.54 -15.69
CA GLY A 45 -5.17 -13.59 -16.28
C GLY A 45 -4.57 -12.68 -17.37
N ASN A 46 -5.45 -12.08 -18.17
CA ASN A 46 -5.08 -11.11 -19.23
C ASN A 46 -5.37 -9.64 -18.88
N GLN A 47 -5.94 -9.35 -17.69
CA GLN A 47 -6.38 -8.00 -17.28
C GLN A 47 -5.53 -7.42 -16.14
N HIS A 48 -4.26 -7.84 -16.08
CA HIS A 48 -3.29 -7.35 -15.10
C HIS A 48 -2.96 -5.87 -15.40
N GLN A 49 -3.14 -5.03 -14.39
CA GLN A 49 -2.95 -3.58 -14.46
C GLN A 49 -2.06 -3.14 -13.31
N VAL A 50 -1.45 -1.95 -13.45
CA VAL A 50 -0.72 -1.29 -12.35
C VAL A 50 -1.27 0.11 -12.17
N ILE A 51 -1.23 0.60 -10.93
CA ILE A 51 -1.47 2.02 -10.66
C ILE A 51 -0.42 2.85 -11.41
N SER A 52 -0.89 3.75 -12.28
CA SER A 52 -0.09 4.64 -13.13
C SER A 52 -0.09 6.09 -12.65
N LYS A 53 -1.00 6.40 -11.73
CA LYS A 53 -1.10 7.66 -11.01
C LYS A 53 -1.87 7.41 -9.71
N LEU A 54 -1.43 8.01 -8.62
CA LEU A 54 -2.09 8.06 -7.33
C LEU A 54 -1.84 9.46 -6.75
N GLU A 55 -2.86 10.04 -6.11
CA GLU A 55 -2.79 11.35 -5.44
C GLU A 55 -3.81 11.37 -4.30
N ILE A 56 -3.60 12.19 -3.27
CA ILE A 56 -4.67 12.46 -2.30
C ILE A 56 -5.78 13.21 -3.04
N GLY A 57 -7.02 12.76 -2.89
CA GLY A 57 -8.16 13.38 -3.56
C GLY A 57 -8.37 14.83 -3.13
N SER A 58 -9.04 15.63 -3.96
CA SER A 58 -9.60 16.90 -3.49
C SER A 58 -10.78 16.67 -2.54
N SER A 59 -11.30 17.74 -1.93
CA SER A 59 -12.56 17.71 -1.18
C SER A 59 -13.78 17.39 -2.06
N MET A 60 -13.64 17.28 -3.39
CA MET A 60 -14.69 16.86 -4.31
C MET A 60 -14.45 15.43 -4.84
N ASP A 61 -13.32 14.80 -4.51
CA ASP A 61 -12.95 13.45 -4.94
C ASP A 61 -13.29 12.36 -3.91
N GLY A 62 -13.90 12.73 -2.78
CA GLY A 62 -14.31 11.82 -1.71
C GLY A 62 -15.54 10.94 -1.99
N PHE A 63 -15.93 10.19 -0.97
CA PHE A 63 -17.24 9.55 -0.85
C PHE A 63 -18.07 10.39 0.14
N ASP A 64 -19.37 10.51 -0.09
CA ASP A 64 -20.32 11.04 0.88
C ASP A 64 -20.58 9.93 1.92
N LEU A 65 -19.91 10.02 3.08
CA LEU A 65 -19.90 8.95 4.09
C LEU A 65 -20.91 9.19 5.20
N ASP A 66 -21.16 10.44 5.58
CA ASP A 66 -22.20 10.80 6.55
C ASP A 66 -23.61 10.99 5.94
N SER A 67 -23.71 10.94 4.60
CA SER A 67 -24.94 11.13 3.82
C SER A 67 -25.51 12.56 3.85
N ASP A 68 -24.68 13.59 4.07
CA ASP A 68 -25.09 15.00 3.97
C ASP A 68 -25.28 15.49 2.51
N GLY A 69 -24.68 14.80 1.54
CA GLY A 69 -24.77 15.06 0.11
C GLY A 69 -23.54 15.70 -0.53
N ASP A 70 -22.52 16.08 0.25
CA ASP A 70 -21.22 16.55 -0.21
C ASP A 70 -20.11 15.49 0.04
N PRO A 71 -19.01 15.44 -0.74
CA PRO A 71 -17.98 14.42 -0.55
C PRO A 71 -17.07 14.66 0.65
N ASP A 72 -16.86 13.62 1.46
CA ASP A 72 -15.99 13.64 2.61
C ASP A 72 -14.56 13.20 2.28
N ASN A 73 -13.60 14.11 2.49
CA ASN A 73 -12.18 13.81 2.40
C ASN A 73 -11.35 14.85 3.18
N LYS A 74 -11.08 14.62 4.46
CA LYS A 74 -10.34 15.58 5.29
C LYS A 74 -8.84 15.61 4.96
N LEU A 75 -8.27 14.56 4.34
CA LEU A 75 -6.88 14.57 3.88
C LEU A 75 -6.62 15.55 2.72
N ALA A 76 -7.66 16.06 2.06
CA ALA A 76 -7.51 17.06 1.00
C ALA A 76 -6.69 18.30 1.45
N ALA A 77 -6.66 18.61 2.75
CA ALA A 77 -5.81 19.66 3.31
C ALA A 77 -4.31 19.34 3.24
N ILE A 78 -3.91 18.10 3.52
CA ILE A 78 -2.51 17.64 3.48
C ILE A 78 -2.04 17.28 2.06
N ALA A 79 -2.95 17.18 1.09
CA ALA A 79 -2.63 16.94 -0.33
C ALA A 79 -1.63 17.95 -0.91
N SER A 80 -1.62 19.19 -0.40
CA SER A 80 -0.65 20.22 -0.81
C SER A 80 0.78 19.99 -0.31
N LEU A 81 0.97 19.16 0.72
CA LEU A 81 2.26 18.81 1.32
C LEU A 81 2.75 17.46 0.78
N ALA A 82 1.88 16.45 0.80
CA ALA A 82 2.22 15.09 0.34
C ALA A 82 2.11 14.90 -1.18
N GLY A 83 1.44 15.80 -1.91
CA GLY A 83 1.13 15.59 -3.33
C GLY A 83 2.36 15.49 -4.25
N SER A 84 3.43 16.26 -3.98
CA SER A 84 4.70 16.08 -4.69
C SER A 84 5.40 14.79 -4.29
N ALA A 85 5.46 14.49 -2.99
CA ALA A 85 6.07 13.25 -2.50
C ALA A 85 5.40 12.00 -3.10
N ILE A 86 4.07 11.92 -3.09
CA ILE A 86 3.31 10.81 -3.70
C ILE A 86 3.53 10.76 -5.22
N SER A 87 3.52 11.91 -5.92
CA SER A 87 3.80 11.94 -7.36
C SER A 87 5.22 11.48 -7.68
N ASP A 88 6.21 11.83 -6.85
CA ASP A 88 7.61 11.46 -7.01
C ASP A 88 7.83 9.98 -6.63
N SER A 89 7.13 9.45 -5.62
CA SER A 89 6.99 8.02 -5.25
C SER A 89 6.10 7.20 -6.20
N LEU A 90 5.86 7.70 -7.41
CA LEU A 90 5.26 6.96 -8.53
C LEU A 90 6.01 7.21 -9.84
N ALA A 91 6.59 8.41 -9.99
CA ALA A 91 7.35 8.80 -11.16
C ALA A 91 8.85 8.49 -11.04
N SER A 92 9.38 8.35 -9.83
CA SER A 92 10.82 8.20 -9.54
C SER A 92 11.17 6.97 -8.69
N TYR A 93 10.26 6.45 -7.86
CA TYR A 93 10.55 5.42 -6.86
C TYR A 93 9.35 4.53 -6.49
N GLU A 94 9.61 3.22 -6.32
CA GLU A 94 9.20 2.40 -5.17
C GLU A 94 7.74 1.94 -4.93
N ILE A 95 6.70 2.46 -5.59
CA ILE A 95 5.33 1.94 -5.42
C ILE A 95 4.72 1.45 -6.74
N VAL A 96 4.95 0.17 -7.09
CA VAL A 96 4.10 -0.55 -8.05
C VAL A 96 3.09 -1.37 -7.28
N ILE A 97 1.83 -0.97 -7.42
CA ILE A 97 0.66 -1.67 -6.90
C ILE A 97 -0.04 -2.35 -8.10
N PRO A 98 0.23 -3.65 -8.36
CA PRO A 98 -0.56 -4.41 -9.30
C PRO A 98 -2.01 -4.56 -8.84
N ILE A 99 -2.92 -4.55 -9.81
CA ILE A 99 -4.33 -4.84 -9.62
C ILE A 99 -4.71 -5.98 -10.57
N GLU A 100 -5.24 -7.07 -10.01
CA GLU A 100 -5.78 -8.20 -10.77
C GLU A 100 -7.30 -8.24 -10.65
N PHE A 101 -7.99 -8.39 -11.79
CA PHE A 101 -9.44 -8.57 -11.85
C PHE A 101 -9.81 -10.05 -12.01
N PHE A 102 -10.74 -10.49 -11.17
CA PHE A 102 -11.39 -11.79 -11.23
C PHE A 102 -12.83 -11.60 -11.71
N ASP A 103 -13.14 -12.26 -12.83
CA ASP A 103 -14.29 -12.05 -13.71
C ASP A 103 -14.28 -10.71 -14.48
N LEU A 104 -14.37 -10.83 -15.82
CA LEU A 104 -14.60 -9.76 -16.81
C LEU A 104 -14.53 -10.32 -18.24
N GLN A 105 -15.55 -11.07 -18.66
CA GLN A 105 -15.70 -11.49 -20.07
C GLN A 105 -16.33 -10.38 -20.93
N ALA A 106 -15.47 -9.43 -21.32
CA ALA A 106 -15.76 -8.18 -22.05
C ALA A 106 -16.45 -7.09 -21.21
N ALA A 107 -16.32 -5.83 -21.65
CA ALA A 107 -16.87 -4.65 -21.01
C ALA A 107 -18.39 -4.53 -21.22
N ALA A 108 -19.14 -5.49 -20.70
CA ALA A 108 -20.58 -5.43 -20.47
C ALA A 108 -20.85 -5.16 -18.98
N PRO A 109 -22.06 -4.71 -18.59
CA PRO A 109 -22.43 -4.64 -17.19
C PRO A 109 -22.40 -6.03 -16.55
N ASP A 110 -21.56 -6.21 -15.54
CA ASP A 110 -21.48 -7.43 -14.75
C ASP A 110 -22.11 -7.21 -13.37
N THR A 111 -22.87 -8.20 -12.92
CA THR A 111 -23.52 -8.22 -11.61
C THR A 111 -22.59 -8.61 -10.47
N CYS A 112 -21.42 -9.19 -10.78
CA CYS A 112 -20.40 -9.54 -9.80
C CYS A 112 -19.00 -9.42 -10.44
N VAL A 113 -18.09 -8.73 -9.77
CA VAL A 113 -16.65 -8.80 -10.04
C VAL A 113 -15.89 -8.82 -8.72
N LYS A 114 -14.71 -9.44 -8.71
CA LYS A 114 -13.76 -9.38 -7.59
C LYS A 114 -12.44 -8.81 -8.09
N PHE A 115 -11.67 -8.15 -7.24
CA PHE A 115 -10.31 -7.78 -7.62
C PHE A 115 -9.37 -7.78 -6.41
N GLY A 116 -8.10 -7.98 -6.70
CA GLY A 116 -7.02 -8.00 -5.72
C GLY A 116 -6.05 -6.86 -5.98
N ILE A 117 -5.62 -6.18 -4.92
CA ILE A 117 -4.49 -5.25 -4.90
C ILE A 117 -3.27 -6.02 -4.38
N TYR A 118 -2.20 -6.02 -5.15
CA TYR A 118 -0.93 -6.69 -4.86
C TYR A 118 0.17 -5.66 -4.59
N LEU A 119 1.32 -6.15 -4.14
CA LEU A 119 2.60 -5.43 -4.09
C LEU A 119 3.69 -6.44 -4.51
N GLY A 120 4.60 -6.09 -5.42
CA GLY A 120 5.64 -7.04 -5.87
C GLY A 120 6.51 -6.58 -7.05
N ASP A 121 7.53 -7.41 -7.36
CA ASP A 121 8.69 -7.18 -8.25
C ASP A 121 8.53 -7.61 -9.74
N TYR A 122 9.21 -6.94 -10.72
CA TYR A 122 9.02 -7.08 -12.20
C TYR A 122 10.22 -6.73 -13.19
N PRO A 123 11.14 -7.66 -13.57
CA PRO A 123 12.47 -7.36 -14.14
C PRO A 123 12.74 -6.40 -15.34
N THR A 124 13.87 -5.67 -15.27
CA THR A 124 14.44 -4.77 -16.32
C THR A 124 15.59 -5.35 -17.17
N ASP A 125 16.05 -4.59 -18.18
CA ASP A 125 17.37 -4.70 -18.85
C ASP A 125 17.94 -3.27 -18.93
N PHE A 126 19.21 -3.08 -18.60
CA PHE A 126 19.75 -1.79 -18.12
C PHE A 126 20.62 -1.06 -19.15
N ASP A 127 21.30 -1.76 -20.07
CA ASP A 127 22.14 -1.14 -21.11
C ASP A 127 21.53 -1.15 -22.53
N ALA A 128 20.39 -1.82 -22.70
CA ALA A 128 19.61 -1.92 -23.93
C ALA A 128 20.31 -2.62 -25.11
N ASP A 129 21.20 -3.58 -24.84
CA ASP A 129 21.83 -4.39 -25.87
C ASP A 129 20.89 -5.45 -26.52
N GLY A 130 19.86 -5.89 -25.78
CA GLY A 130 18.90 -6.93 -26.17
C GLY A 130 18.95 -8.25 -25.36
N LYS A 131 19.84 -8.35 -24.38
CA LYS A 131 19.89 -9.34 -23.31
C LYS A 131 19.18 -8.80 -22.07
N LYS A 132 19.29 -9.51 -20.95
CA LYS A 132 18.66 -9.20 -19.66
C LYS A 132 19.53 -9.80 -18.56
N ALA A 133 19.69 -9.11 -17.44
CA ALA A 133 20.06 -9.75 -16.19
C ALA A 133 19.18 -10.99 -15.90
N TYR A 134 19.76 -12.01 -15.29
CA TYR A 134 19.05 -13.11 -14.64
C TYR A 134 18.04 -13.90 -15.53
N VAL A 135 18.54 -14.37 -16.69
CA VAL A 135 17.96 -15.49 -17.47
C VAL A 135 19.06 -16.48 -17.87
N ASP A 136 18.74 -17.74 -18.19
CA ASP A 136 19.71 -18.66 -18.82
C ASP A 136 20.21 -18.03 -20.15
N GLU A 137 21.53 -17.93 -20.36
CA GLU A 137 22.15 -17.13 -21.44
C GLU A 137 21.79 -15.62 -21.38
N GLY A 138 21.64 -15.09 -20.16
CA GLY A 138 21.42 -13.68 -19.82
C GLY A 138 22.70 -12.85 -19.84
N ASP A 139 22.59 -11.56 -19.56
CA ASP A 139 23.76 -10.69 -19.51
C ASP A 139 24.59 -10.95 -18.25
N CYS A 140 25.92 -10.89 -18.36
CA CYS A 140 26.86 -10.93 -17.23
C CYS A 140 27.36 -9.53 -16.82
N ASN A 141 27.05 -8.49 -17.61
CA ASN A 141 27.21 -7.10 -17.23
C ASN A 141 26.14 -6.23 -17.91
N ASP A 142 24.92 -6.21 -17.36
CA ASP A 142 23.74 -5.45 -17.86
C ASP A 142 23.95 -3.91 -17.80
N LYS A 143 25.15 -3.43 -17.48
CA LYS A 143 25.55 -2.01 -17.50
C LYS A 143 26.48 -1.67 -18.67
N VAL A 144 26.94 -2.65 -19.46
CA VAL A 144 27.96 -2.47 -20.51
C VAL A 144 27.66 -3.32 -21.74
N ALA A 145 26.90 -2.76 -22.70
CA ALA A 145 26.36 -3.43 -23.89
C ALA A 145 27.37 -4.09 -24.88
N ALA A 146 28.67 -4.06 -24.56
CA ALA A 146 29.76 -4.76 -25.24
C ALA A 146 30.16 -6.08 -24.55
N ILE A 147 29.86 -6.24 -23.27
CA ILE A 147 29.98 -7.47 -22.47
C ILE A 147 28.61 -8.13 -22.52
N LYS A 148 28.53 -9.40 -22.95
CA LYS A 148 27.28 -10.18 -23.13
C LYS A 148 27.52 -11.55 -23.78
N PRO A 149 26.57 -12.50 -23.66
CA PRO A 149 26.60 -13.79 -24.35
C PRO A 149 26.94 -13.70 -25.85
N GLY A 150 28.13 -14.16 -26.21
CA GLY A 150 28.63 -14.24 -27.58
C GLY A 150 29.15 -12.92 -28.16
N ALA A 151 29.71 -12.04 -27.33
CA ALA A 151 30.50 -10.89 -27.75
C ALA A 151 31.85 -11.31 -28.41
N THR A 152 32.89 -10.50 -28.29
CA THR A 152 34.23 -10.84 -28.79
C THR A 152 35.27 -10.43 -27.76
N GLU A 153 35.94 -11.42 -27.20
CA GLU A 153 36.91 -11.27 -26.12
C GLU A 153 38.08 -10.33 -26.44
N ILE A 154 38.41 -9.47 -25.47
CA ILE A 154 39.46 -8.45 -25.54
C ILE A 154 40.67 -8.91 -24.73
N VAL A 155 41.40 -9.88 -25.29
CA VAL A 155 42.60 -10.48 -24.66
C VAL A 155 43.55 -9.46 -24.03
N GLY A 156 43.64 -9.52 -22.71
CA GLY A 156 44.52 -8.76 -21.84
C GLY A 156 43.86 -7.59 -21.11
N ASP A 157 42.53 -7.54 -21.01
CA ASP A 157 41.80 -6.61 -20.14
C ASP A 157 41.32 -7.25 -18.82
N GLY A 158 41.27 -8.58 -18.74
CA GLY A 158 40.95 -9.34 -17.53
C GLY A 158 39.46 -9.56 -17.27
N ILE A 159 38.59 -9.26 -18.23
CA ILE A 159 37.12 -9.28 -18.10
C ILE A 159 36.52 -10.28 -19.10
N ASP A 160 35.67 -11.20 -18.64
CA ASP A 160 34.83 -12.05 -19.50
C ASP A 160 33.87 -11.15 -20.29
N ASN A 161 34.16 -10.94 -21.57
CA ASN A 161 33.31 -10.10 -22.42
C ASN A 161 32.17 -10.91 -23.04
N ASP A 162 32.33 -12.23 -23.22
CA ASP A 162 31.42 -13.07 -24.00
C ASP A 162 30.43 -13.91 -23.16
N CYS A 163 30.50 -13.74 -21.84
CA CYS A 163 29.71 -14.36 -20.77
C CYS A 163 29.71 -15.90 -20.82
N ASP A 164 30.85 -16.53 -21.10
CA ASP A 164 30.98 -18.00 -21.08
C ASP A 164 31.61 -18.58 -19.79
N GLY A 165 31.96 -17.71 -18.83
CA GLY A 165 32.53 -18.05 -17.52
C GLY A 165 34.07 -18.07 -17.52
N LYS A 166 34.72 -17.32 -18.42
CA LYS A 166 36.19 -17.19 -18.51
C LYS A 166 36.54 -15.79 -19.03
N ALA A 167 37.60 -15.21 -18.47
CA ALA A 167 38.22 -14.02 -19.02
C ALA A 167 39.52 -14.33 -19.77
N ASP A 168 39.89 -13.43 -20.67
CA ASP A 168 41.15 -13.37 -21.43
C ASP A 168 41.43 -14.63 -22.30
N GLU A 169 40.43 -15.44 -22.68
CA GLU A 169 40.68 -16.60 -23.55
C GLU A 169 41.09 -16.19 -24.97
N ASP A 170 41.90 -17.02 -25.62
CA ASP A 170 42.29 -16.73 -27.00
C ASP A 170 41.12 -16.93 -27.98
N ALA A 171 41.28 -16.46 -29.23
CA ALA A 171 40.27 -16.62 -30.28
C ALA A 171 40.01 -18.09 -30.72
N GLN A 172 40.49 -19.09 -29.98
CA GLN A 172 40.14 -20.51 -30.10
C GLN A 172 39.43 -21.03 -28.82
N ASN A 173 39.08 -20.14 -27.90
CA ASN A 173 38.51 -20.40 -26.58
C ASN A 173 39.43 -21.30 -25.72
N ASN A 174 40.73 -20.96 -25.69
CA ASN A 174 41.68 -21.52 -24.71
C ASN A 174 41.83 -20.56 -23.51
N PRO A 175 41.47 -20.98 -22.27
CA PRO A 175 41.48 -20.11 -21.10
C PRO A 175 42.83 -19.42 -20.87
N SER A 176 42.79 -18.20 -20.35
CA SER A 176 43.99 -17.51 -19.89
C SER A 176 44.73 -18.31 -18.81
N THR A 177 46.06 -18.15 -18.78
CA THR A 177 46.94 -18.76 -17.77
C THR A 177 47.62 -17.69 -16.91
N SER A 178 47.01 -16.51 -16.82
CA SER A 178 47.48 -15.43 -15.94
C SER A 178 47.44 -15.88 -14.48
N THR A 179 48.60 -15.78 -13.81
CA THR A 179 48.73 -15.93 -12.36
C THR A 179 48.92 -14.58 -11.68
N ALA A 180 48.56 -13.49 -12.36
CA ALA A 180 48.32 -12.22 -11.70
C ALA A 180 46.96 -12.27 -11.02
N ASP A 181 46.91 -11.62 -9.86
CA ASP A 181 45.75 -11.29 -9.03
C ASP A 181 45.80 -9.75 -9.05
N ALA A 182 45.00 -9.14 -9.93
CA ALA A 182 45.17 -7.72 -10.29
C ALA A 182 44.33 -6.77 -9.42
N ASP A 183 43.25 -7.26 -8.81
CA ASP A 183 42.44 -6.52 -7.84
C ASP A 183 42.78 -6.79 -6.37
N GLY A 184 43.49 -7.89 -6.07
CA GLY A 184 43.96 -8.28 -4.74
C GLY A 184 43.04 -9.19 -3.92
N ASP A 185 42.04 -9.86 -4.53
CA ASP A 185 41.06 -10.67 -3.82
C ASP A 185 41.54 -12.08 -3.42
N GLY A 186 42.61 -12.58 -4.05
CA GLY A 186 43.21 -13.90 -3.83
C GLY A 186 42.84 -15.00 -4.85
N VAL A 187 42.02 -14.68 -5.85
CA VAL A 187 41.75 -15.44 -7.07
C VAL A 187 42.59 -14.82 -8.21
N THR A 188 42.54 -15.41 -9.40
CA THR A 188 43.28 -15.00 -10.61
C THR A 188 42.47 -15.49 -11.79
N VAL A 189 42.62 -14.91 -12.99
CA VAL A 189 41.95 -15.43 -14.20
C VAL A 189 42.19 -16.95 -14.41
N MET A 190 43.42 -17.45 -14.20
CA MET A 190 43.71 -18.89 -14.31
C MET A 190 43.00 -19.75 -13.24
N ALA A 191 42.61 -19.16 -12.12
CA ALA A 191 41.84 -19.82 -11.06
C ALA A 191 40.32 -19.76 -11.29
N GLY A 192 39.87 -19.08 -12.34
CA GLY A 192 38.47 -18.98 -12.76
C GLY A 192 37.86 -17.58 -12.59
N ASP A 193 38.66 -16.55 -12.31
CA ASP A 193 38.16 -15.18 -12.26
C ASP A 193 37.65 -14.70 -13.61
N CYS A 194 36.50 -14.02 -13.61
CA CYS A 194 35.85 -13.44 -14.79
C CYS A 194 35.91 -11.91 -14.81
N ASP A 195 36.38 -11.23 -13.76
CA ASP A 195 36.77 -9.82 -13.78
C ASP A 195 37.89 -9.59 -12.75
N ASP A 196 39.12 -9.97 -13.11
CA ASP A 196 40.36 -9.79 -12.31
C ASP A 196 40.71 -8.30 -12.09
N THR A 197 39.81 -7.37 -12.47
CA THR A 197 39.88 -5.94 -12.18
C THR A 197 38.94 -5.51 -11.04
N ASN A 198 38.09 -6.41 -10.54
CA ASN A 198 36.97 -6.11 -9.64
C ASN A 198 36.77 -7.18 -8.56
N ASN A 199 37.32 -6.95 -7.36
CA ASN A 199 37.33 -7.90 -6.24
C ASN A 199 35.95 -8.29 -5.64
N MET A 200 34.85 -7.82 -6.23
CA MET A 200 33.48 -8.24 -5.94
C MET A 200 32.96 -9.29 -6.95
N VAL A 201 33.74 -9.63 -7.97
CA VAL A 201 33.47 -10.66 -8.98
C VAL A 201 34.52 -11.75 -8.82
N LYS A 202 34.11 -12.99 -8.57
CA LYS A 202 34.97 -14.20 -8.53
C LYS A 202 34.13 -15.48 -8.37
N PRO A 203 34.63 -16.66 -8.76
CA PRO A 203 34.02 -17.96 -8.46
C PRO A 203 33.47 -18.12 -7.04
N GLY A 204 32.14 -18.12 -6.92
CA GLY A 204 31.41 -18.32 -5.66
C GLY A 204 31.22 -17.10 -4.76
N MET A 205 31.38 -15.87 -5.28
CA MET A 205 30.97 -14.63 -4.62
C MET A 205 29.44 -14.42 -4.81
N PRO A 206 28.61 -14.39 -3.75
CA PRO A 206 27.16 -14.27 -3.95
C PRO A 206 26.76 -13.02 -4.74
N GLU A 207 25.89 -13.22 -5.74
CA GLU A 207 25.25 -12.18 -6.57
C GLU A 207 24.72 -10.99 -5.74
N ILE A 208 25.00 -9.77 -6.23
CA ILE A 208 24.67 -8.49 -5.61
C ILE A 208 23.56 -7.81 -6.42
N CYS A 209 22.31 -8.21 -6.17
CA CYS A 209 21.13 -7.76 -6.89
C CYS A 209 21.08 -6.24 -7.21
N GLY A 210 20.88 -5.91 -8.48
CA GLY A 210 20.81 -4.55 -9.00
C GLY A 210 22.18 -3.89 -9.23
N ASP A 211 23.28 -4.58 -8.90
CA ASP A 211 24.61 -4.16 -9.30
C ASP A 211 24.90 -4.49 -10.78
N GLY A 212 24.12 -5.38 -11.40
CA GLY A 212 24.17 -5.66 -12.83
C GLY A 212 25.43 -6.39 -13.28
N PHE A 213 26.22 -6.95 -12.38
CA PHE A 213 27.39 -7.79 -12.66
C PHE A 213 27.09 -9.25 -12.30
N ASP A 214 27.78 -10.17 -12.99
CA ASP A 214 27.92 -11.58 -12.61
C ASP A 214 29.04 -11.69 -11.57
N ASN A 215 28.68 -11.76 -10.30
CA ASN A 215 29.60 -11.77 -9.17
C ASN A 215 30.16 -13.16 -8.85
N ASP A 216 29.44 -14.28 -9.09
CA ASP A 216 29.99 -15.63 -8.91
C ASP A 216 30.62 -16.29 -10.16
N CYS A 217 30.69 -15.55 -11.28
CA CYS A 217 31.26 -16.00 -12.56
C CYS A 217 30.53 -17.22 -13.14
N ASP A 218 29.20 -17.15 -13.17
CA ASP A 218 28.31 -18.27 -13.48
C ASP A 218 27.47 -18.12 -14.77
N GLY A 219 27.77 -17.07 -15.53
CA GLY A 219 27.28 -16.71 -16.87
C GLY A 219 26.04 -15.83 -16.87
N VAL A 220 25.61 -15.28 -15.72
CA VAL A 220 24.33 -14.57 -15.56
C VAL A 220 24.36 -13.60 -14.37
N ALA A 221 24.33 -12.30 -14.64
CA ALA A 221 24.25 -11.25 -13.62
C ALA A 221 22.93 -11.22 -12.84
N ASP A 222 23.02 -10.72 -11.61
CA ASP A 222 21.98 -10.52 -10.60
C ASP A 222 21.23 -11.82 -10.17
N ARG A 223 21.77 -13.03 -10.37
CA ARG A 223 20.99 -14.28 -10.19
C ARG A 223 20.92 -14.85 -8.77
N THR A 224 19.76 -14.78 -8.11
CA THR A 224 19.58 -15.46 -6.81
C THR A 224 19.54 -16.99 -6.95
N GLN A 225 20.63 -17.67 -6.56
CA GLN A 225 20.73 -19.13 -6.63
C GLN A 225 20.02 -19.84 -5.46
N ASP A 226 19.12 -20.77 -5.81
CA ASP A 226 18.83 -21.97 -5.02
C ASP A 226 18.50 -23.16 -5.96
N ALA A 227 18.59 -24.38 -5.45
CA ALA A 227 19.01 -25.57 -6.21
C ALA A 227 17.98 -26.21 -7.18
N MET A 228 17.06 -25.44 -7.78
CA MET A 228 15.94 -25.96 -8.59
C MET A 228 15.83 -25.46 -10.05
N LYS A 229 16.78 -24.67 -10.56
CA LYS A 229 16.82 -24.19 -11.97
C LYS A 229 15.56 -23.43 -12.43
N VAL A 230 15.26 -22.32 -11.76
CA VAL A 230 14.27 -21.34 -12.24
C VAL A 230 14.89 -19.95 -12.18
N ALA A 231 14.80 -19.20 -13.28
CA ALA A 231 15.32 -17.84 -13.37
C ALA A 231 14.20 -16.81 -13.10
N THR A 232 14.41 -15.90 -12.15
CA THR A 232 13.48 -14.85 -11.74
C THR A 232 14.19 -13.50 -11.65
N ALA A 233 14.40 -12.88 -12.81
CA ALA A 233 15.21 -11.67 -12.91
C ALA A 233 14.86 -10.53 -11.95
N CYS A 234 15.89 -9.76 -11.57
CA CYS A 234 15.78 -8.52 -10.82
C CYS A 234 14.89 -7.51 -11.55
N SER A 235 13.73 -7.32 -10.92
CA SER A 235 12.80 -6.19 -10.84
C SER A 235 13.13 -4.81 -11.50
N PRO A 236 12.16 -3.87 -11.69
CA PRO A 236 12.48 -2.46 -11.98
C PRO A 236 12.69 -1.66 -10.68
N PHE A 237 12.44 -2.34 -9.56
CA PHE A 237 12.95 -2.11 -8.23
C PHE A 237 14.33 -2.79 -8.16
N GLU A 238 15.15 -2.45 -7.17
CA GLU A 238 16.59 -2.81 -7.11
C GLU A 238 17.45 -2.14 -8.21
N ALA A 239 18.58 -1.49 -7.90
CA ALA A 239 19.03 -0.96 -6.62
C ALA A 239 19.87 0.31 -6.86
N GLY A 240 19.87 1.26 -5.92
CA GLY A 240 20.67 2.49 -6.07
C GLY A 240 20.33 3.67 -5.17
N LYS A 241 19.23 3.60 -4.41
CA LYS A 241 19.00 4.41 -3.20
C LYS A 241 18.39 3.55 -2.11
N ALA A 242 18.60 3.98 -0.87
CA ALA A 242 18.08 3.30 0.32
C ALA A 242 16.74 3.89 0.76
N ASP A 243 15.95 3.02 1.40
CA ASP A 243 14.77 3.24 2.24
C ASP A 243 13.41 3.60 1.59
N ILE A 244 12.72 2.57 1.07
CA ILE A 244 11.24 2.47 1.14
C ILE A 244 10.85 2.08 2.57
N HIS A 245 9.77 2.63 3.13
CA HIS A 245 9.09 2.05 4.29
C HIS A 245 7.60 1.78 4.02
N LEU A 246 7.15 0.56 4.34
CA LEU A 246 5.79 0.02 4.20
C LEU A 246 5.49 -0.86 5.43
N ASP A 247 4.46 -0.56 6.24
CA ASP A 247 4.21 -1.28 7.51
C ASP A 247 3.65 -2.72 7.31
N PRO A 248 4.37 -3.80 7.72
CA PRO A 248 4.08 -5.19 7.32
C PRO A 248 2.77 -5.87 7.76
N LEU A 249 1.83 -5.24 8.47
CA LEU A 249 0.76 -5.96 9.18
C LEU A 249 -0.44 -6.52 8.35
N SER A 250 -0.33 -6.56 7.03
CA SER A 250 -1.10 -7.51 6.19
C SER A 250 -0.32 -8.01 4.96
N PHE A 251 1.00 -7.84 4.98
CA PHE A 251 1.87 -8.24 3.88
C PHE A 251 2.31 -9.69 4.07
N SER A 252 1.75 -10.58 3.26
CA SER A 252 2.27 -11.93 3.11
C SER A 252 3.58 -11.88 2.32
N ALA A 253 4.66 -11.50 3.01
CA ALA A 253 6.00 -11.42 2.45
C ALA A 253 6.42 -12.81 1.93
N GLY A 254 6.32 -13.01 0.62
CA GLY A 254 6.63 -14.27 -0.06
C GLY A 254 5.45 -15.13 -0.52
N THR A 255 4.20 -14.63 -0.59
CA THR A 255 3.14 -15.35 -1.34
C THR A 255 2.63 -14.55 -2.55
N SER A 256 2.15 -15.29 -3.56
CA SER A 256 1.52 -14.75 -4.77
C SER A 256 0.05 -14.36 -4.56
N ASP A 257 -0.30 -13.89 -3.36
CA ASP A 257 -1.67 -13.58 -2.95
C ASP A 257 -1.89 -12.05 -2.92
N PRO A 258 -3.10 -11.55 -3.21
CA PRO A 258 -3.38 -10.12 -3.09
C PRO A 258 -3.33 -9.67 -1.63
N VAL A 259 -2.67 -8.53 -1.39
CA VAL A 259 -2.59 -7.85 -0.08
C VAL A 259 -3.97 -7.34 0.36
N ILE A 260 -4.80 -6.90 -0.58
CA ILE A 260 -6.18 -6.48 -0.32
C ILE A 260 -7.11 -7.11 -1.34
N ILE A 261 -8.18 -7.75 -0.86
CA ILE A 261 -9.18 -8.39 -1.71
C ILE A 261 -10.52 -7.66 -1.56
N PHE A 262 -11.04 -7.19 -2.68
CA PHE A 262 -12.40 -6.71 -2.82
C PHE A 262 -13.22 -7.87 -3.40
N LYS A 263 -13.94 -8.57 -2.53
CA LYS A 263 -14.62 -9.84 -2.85
C LYS A 263 -15.91 -9.65 -3.65
N ASP A 264 -16.53 -8.48 -3.52
CA ASP A 264 -17.89 -8.22 -3.99
C ASP A 264 -17.96 -6.81 -4.61
N GLY A 265 -18.12 -6.77 -5.93
CA GLY A 265 -18.20 -5.54 -6.72
C GLY A 265 -19.21 -5.67 -7.84
N VAL A 266 -19.73 -4.54 -8.32
CA VAL A 266 -20.71 -4.48 -9.42
C VAL A 266 -20.17 -3.56 -10.51
N ILE A 267 -20.35 -3.95 -11.78
CA ILE A 267 -20.09 -3.09 -12.93
C ILE A 267 -21.43 -2.65 -13.52
N SER A 268 -21.75 -1.37 -13.34
CA SER A 268 -23.04 -0.79 -13.73
C SER A 268 -22.91 0.21 -14.88
N GLN A 269 -24.01 0.48 -15.59
CA GLN A 269 -24.05 1.49 -16.65
C GLN A 269 -24.22 2.89 -16.05
N GLY A 270 -23.12 3.62 -15.91
CA GLY A 270 -23.09 5.02 -15.49
C GLY A 270 -23.34 6.01 -16.64
N ALA A 271 -23.29 7.31 -16.30
CA ALA A 271 -23.55 8.40 -17.24
C ALA A 271 -22.43 8.60 -18.29
N ALA A 272 -21.19 8.24 -17.97
CA ALA A 272 -20.02 8.42 -18.83
C ALA A 272 -19.50 7.11 -19.45
N GLY A 273 -19.93 5.94 -18.94
CA GLY A 273 -19.39 4.64 -19.30
C GLY A 273 -19.87 3.55 -18.35
N LEU A 274 -19.10 2.47 -18.23
CA LEU A 274 -19.28 1.50 -17.16
C LEU A 274 -18.55 1.97 -15.90
N VAL A 275 -19.18 1.80 -14.73
CA VAL A 275 -18.63 2.17 -13.43
C VAL A 275 -18.49 0.91 -12.59
N LEU A 276 -17.27 0.64 -12.14
CA LEU A 276 -16.96 -0.32 -11.09
C LEU A 276 -17.25 0.32 -9.74
N ASP A 277 -17.89 -0.44 -8.85
CA ASP A 277 -18.12 -0.04 -7.46
C ASP A 277 -18.03 -1.28 -6.54
N SER A 278 -17.15 -1.28 -5.54
CA SER A 278 -16.84 -2.46 -4.71
C SER A 278 -16.31 -2.11 -3.31
N GLY A 279 -16.41 -3.06 -2.37
CA GLY A 279 -16.10 -2.89 -0.94
C GLY A 279 -17.28 -3.33 -0.07
N PRO A 280 -17.17 -3.23 1.27
CA PRO A 280 -16.01 -2.73 2.02
C PRO A 280 -14.82 -3.72 2.08
N SER A 281 -13.62 -3.22 2.31
CA SER A 281 -12.42 -4.00 2.63
C SER A 281 -11.53 -3.25 3.64
N LEU A 282 -10.36 -3.78 3.97
CA LEU A 282 -9.32 -3.09 4.74
C LEU A 282 -8.22 -2.61 3.79
N PHE A 283 -7.82 -1.35 3.88
CA PHE A 283 -6.71 -0.80 3.11
C PHE A 283 -5.71 -0.11 4.05
N SER A 284 -4.41 -0.19 3.73
CA SER A 284 -3.36 0.49 4.50
C SER A 284 -2.36 1.14 3.54
N VAL A 285 -1.97 2.38 3.80
CA VAL A 285 -0.93 3.08 3.04
C VAL A 285 0.01 3.84 3.99
N ALA A 286 1.31 3.73 3.73
CA ALA A 286 2.34 4.56 4.32
C ALA A 286 2.64 5.72 3.35
N ILE A 287 2.50 6.98 3.80
CA ILE A 287 2.78 8.16 2.97
C ILE A 287 3.99 8.89 3.55
N PRO A 288 5.17 8.90 2.89
CA PRO A 288 6.28 9.75 3.33
C PRO A 288 5.91 11.22 3.13
N VAL A 289 6.04 12.01 4.21
CA VAL A 289 5.69 13.45 4.21
C VAL A 289 6.95 14.31 4.14
N THR A 290 7.98 13.96 4.92
CA THR A 290 9.34 14.55 4.87
C THR A 290 10.36 13.50 5.35
N ASP A 291 11.66 13.79 5.24
CA ASP A 291 12.73 13.01 5.88
C ASP A 291 12.37 12.70 7.35
N GLY A 292 12.28 11.42 7.71
CA GLY A 292 11.94 10.94 9.06
C GLY A 292 10.45 10.94 9.43
N ILE A 293 9.54 11.40 8.57
CA ILE A 293 8.10 11.46 8.85
C ILE A 293 7.32 10.66 7.81
N THR A 294 6.78 9.52 8.25
CA THR A 294 5.85 8.67 7.48
C THR A 294 4.48 8.68 8.14
N LEU A 295 3.44 8.90 7.34
CA LEU A 295 2.05 8.89 7.77
C LEU A 295 1.42 7.53 7.40
N ASP A 296 1.30 6.65 8.37
CA ASP A 296 0.58 5.38 8.21
C ASP A 296 -0.93 5.58 8.34
N LEU A 297 -1.67 5.14 7.33
CA LEU A 297 -3.12 5.30 7.24
C LEU A 297 -3.78 3.93 7.09
N ARG A 298 -4.38 3.43 8.18
CA ARG A 298 -5.26 2.26 8.15
C ARG A 298 -6.69 2.72 7.91
N ILE A 299 -7.24 2.32 6.77
CA ILE A 299 -8.56 2.71 6.27
C ILE A 299 -9.48 1.49 6.37
N SER A 300 -10.39 1.51 7.34
CA SER A 300 -11.47 0.52 7.44
C SER A 300 -12.67 0.96 6.60
N GLY A 301 -13.57 0.00 6.31
CA GLY A 301 -14.71 0.24 5.43
C GLY A 301 -14.33 0.61 3.99
N ALA A 302 -13.12 0.32 3.55
CA ALA A 302 -12.56 0.85 2.30
C ALA A 302 -13.43 0.47 1.09
N THR A 303 -13.89 1.46 0.36
CA THR A 303 -14.67 1.34 -0.88
C THR A 303 -13.87 1.87 -2.07
N ILE A 304 -14.14 1.30 -3.25
CA ILE A 304 -13.57 1.74 -4.51
C ILE A 304 -14.69 2.13 -5.48
N GLN A 305 -14.44 3.15 -6.29
CA GLN A 305 -15.26 3.48 -7.45
C GLN A 305 -14.35 3.91 -8.62
N ALA A 306 -14.60 3.42 -9.84
CA ALA A 306 -13.81 3.80 -11.01
C ALA A 306 -14.56 3.65 -12.34
N ASP A 307 -14.21 4.46 -13.33
CA ASP A 307 -14.66 4.27 -14.71
C ASP A 307 -13.90 3.10 -15.35
N VAL A 308 -14.62 2.14 -15.93
CA VAL A 308 -14.06 0.99 -16.65
C VAL A 308 -13.95 1.33 -18.13
N VAL A 309 -12.72 1.48 -18.63
CA VAL A 309 -12.43 1.99 -19.99
C VAL A 309 -11.63 0.97 -20.80
N GLN A 310 -11.99 0.77 -22.07
CA GLN A 310 -11.21 -0.07 -22.98
C GLN A 310 -10.06 0.74 -23.63
N ALA A 311 -8.82 0.31 -23.39
CA ALA A 311 -7.59 0.87 -23.96
C ALA A 311 -6.93 -0.15 -24.90
N GLY A 312 -7.34 -0.12 -26.18
CA GLY A 312 -6.88 -1.10 -27.18
C GLY A 312 -7.42 -2.50 -26.89
N SER A 313 -6.54 -3.45 -26.60
CA SER A 313 -6.90 -4.83 -26.21
C SER A 313 -7.07 -5.04 -24.70
N ALA A 314 -6.73 -4.04 -23.87
CA ALA A 314 -6.81 -4.13 -22.42
C ALA A 314 -7.98 -3.31 -21.86
N ILE A 315 -8.45 -3.69 -20.68
CA ILE A 315 -9.34 -2.88 -19.85
C ILE A 315 -8.47 -2.12 -18.84
N VAL A 316 -8.80 -0.86 -18.58
CA VAL A 316 -8.15 -0.01 -17.57
C VAL A 316 -9.18 0.74 -16.73
N LEU A 317 -8.89 0.92 -15.44
CA LEU A 317 -9.62 1.85 -14.57
C LEU A 317 -9.11 3.29 -14.73
N LYS A 318 -10.04 4.24 -14.83
CA LYS A 318 -9.79 5.69 -14.86
C LYS A 318 -10.69 6.45 -13.88
N ASN A 319 -10.24 7.64 -13.48
CA ASN A 319 -10.93 8.48 -12.47
C ASN A 319 -11.22 7.72 -11.17
N GLY A 320 -10.35 6.79 -10.79
CA GLY A 320 -10.54 5.92 -9.64
C GLY A 320 -10.52 6.70 -8.32
N ARG A 321 -11.42 6.33 -7.42
CA ARG A 321 -11.52 6.79 -6.03
C ARG A 321 -11.42 5.56 -5.12
N LEU A 322 -10.60 5.67 -4.09
CA LEU A 322 -10.41 4.65 -3.05
C LEU A 322 -10.45 5.37 -1.70
N GLY A 323 -11.44 5.07 -0.87
CA GLY A 323 -11.68 5.85 0.35
C GLY A 323 -12.41 5.05 1.43
N GLY A 324 -12.54 5.62 2.61
CA GLY A 324 -13.11 4.97 3.79
C GLY A 324 -12.82 5.79 5.05
N VAL A 325 -12.71 5.12 6.19
CA VAL A 325 -12.53 5.75 7.50
C VAL A 325 -11.21 5.35 8.14
N ILE A 326 -10.44 6.32 8.64
CA ILE A 326 -9.35 6.07 9.60
C ILE A 326 -9.97 6.06 11.00
N GLU A 327 -10.10 4.88 11.60
CA GLU A 327 -10.54 4.73 13.00
C GLU A 327 -9.52 5.39 13.94
N ALA A 328 -9.98 6.26 14.85
CA ALA A 328 -9.11 6.95 15.80
C ALA A 328 -8.27 5.98 16.63
N LYS A 329 -8.88 4.86 17.04
CA LYS A 329 -8.22 3.74 17.72
C LYS A 329 -7.04 3.14 16.94
N THR A 330 -7.07 3.14 15.60
CA THR A 330 -5.91 2.69 14.80
C THR A 330 -4.80 3.75 14.73
N ALA A 331 -5.16 5.03 14.70
CA ALA A 331 -4.20 6.14 14.77
C ALA A 331 -3.39 6.14 16.07
N ASP A 332 -3.96 5.70 17.19
CA ASP A 332 -3.25 5.58 18.46
C ASP A 332 -2.15 4.51 18.48
N THR A 333 -2.27 3.48 17.63
CA THR A 333 -1.26 2.42 17.53
C THR A 333 0.00 2.83 16.74
N ILE A 334 -0.05 3.99 16.07
CA ILE A 334 1.04 4.52 15.25
C ILE A 334 1.81 5.56 16.08
N ARG A 335 3.07 5.25 16.43
CA ARG A 335 3.98 6.11 17.21
C ARG A 335 5.31 6.27 16.47
N GLY A 336 6.01 7.38 16.67
CA GLY A 336 7.33 7.63 16.07
C GLY A 336 7.48 8.96 15.33
N LEU A 337 6.52 9.88 15.42
CA LEU A 337 6.56 11.16 14.71
C LEU A 337 7.48 12.17 15.41
N GLU A 338 8.78 12.17 15.06
CA GLU A 338 9.72 13.21 15.50
C GLU A 338 9.40 14.54 14.80
N VAL A 339 8.69 15.45 15.49
CA VAL A 339 8.39 16.78 14.95
C VAL A 339 8.63 17.86 16.00
N GLU A 340 9.91 18.07 16.30
CA GLU A 340 10.44 19.06 17.27
C GLU A 340 9.86 20.48 17.07
N GLN A 341 9.51 20.83 15.83
CA GLN A 341 8.97 22.15 15.46
C GLN A 341 7.49 22.36 15.84
N ILE A 342 6.75 21.28 16.16
CA ILE A 342 5.35 21.33 16.60
C ILE A 342 5.12 20.63 17.95
N GLY A 343 6.19 20.25 18.65
CA GLY A 343 6.11 19.68 20.01
C GLY A 343 5.72 18.20 20.07
N LEU A 344 5.78 17.46 18.96
CA LEU A 344 5.61 16.00 18.99
C LEU A 344 6.93 15.31 19.29
N LEU A 345 6.87 14.43 20.30
CA LEU A 345 7.95 13.52 20.67
C LEU A 345 7.72 12.15 19.98
N PRO A 346 8.79 11.37 19.71
CA PRO A 346 8.67 10.07 19.04
C PRO A 346 7.80 9.04 19.79
N GLU A 347 7.54 9.22 21.08
CA GLU A 347 6.58 8.39 21.85
C GLU A 347 5.09 8.68 21.58
N ASN A 348 4.75 9.85 21.00
CA ASN A 348 3.38 10.31 20.76
C ASN A 348 2.76 9.64 19.53
N SER A 349 1.43 9.52 19.52
CA SER A 349 0.69 8.83 18.47
C SER A 349 0.16 9.74 17.36
N LEU A 350 -0.28 9.15 16.24
CA LEU A 350 -1.02 9.89 15.21
C LEU A 350 -2.36 10.43 15.75
N LEU A 351 -2.95 9.77 16.76
CA LEU A 351 -4.12 10.29 17.48
C LEU A 351 -3.75 11.58 18.23
N ASP A 352 -2.65 11.61 18.98
CA ASP A 352 -2.16 12.82 19.67
C ASP A 352 -1.94 13.97 18.67
N ALA A 353 -1.17 13.70 17.61
CA ALA A 353 -0.91 14.65 16.54
C ALA A 353 -2.21 15.19 15.91
N THR A 354 -3.24 14.37 15.81
CA THR A 354 -4.53 14.76 15.20
C THR A 354 -5.41 15.55 16.16
N PHE A 355 -5.59 15.10 17.40
CA PHE A 355 -6.62 15.65 18.28
C PHE A 355 -6.10 16.59 19.38
N ALA A 356 -4.82 16.54 19.76
CA ALA A 356 -4.17 17.48 20.70
C ALA A 356 -3.87 18.87 20.07
N ASN A 357 -4.81 19.40 19.28
CA ASN A 357 -4.77 20.70 18.61
C ASN A 357 -3.67 20.96 17.56
N LEU A 358 -2.86 19.96 17.19
CA LEU A 358 -1.78 20.13 16.20
C LEU A 358 -2.27 20.00 14.74
N LEU A 359 -2.71 18.82 14.31
CA LEU A 359 -3.15 18.56 12.93
C LEU A 359 -4.67 18.67 12.74
N GLY A 360 -5.49 18.50 13.78
CA GLY A 360 -6.95 18.65 13.71
C GLY A 360 -7.43 20.02 13.17
N PRO A 361 -6.77 21.16 13.46
CA PRO A 361 -7.05 22.42 12.77
C PRO A 361 -6.72 22.40 11.27
N LEU A 362 -5.64 21.70 10.87
CA LEU A 362 -5.20 21.58 9.47
C LEU A 362 -6.16 20.70 8.67
N LEU A 363 -6.58 19.56 9.24
CA LEU A 363 -7.60 18.65 8.70
C LEU A 363 -9.03 19.23 8.78
N ALA A 364 -9.19 20.46 9.28
CA ALA A 364 -10.47 21.14 9.47
C ALA A 364 -11.49 20.37 10.33
N LEU A 365 -11.03 19.50 11.24
CA LEU A 365 -11.89 18.68 12.09
C LEU A 365 -12.82 19.55 12.95
N PRO A 366 -14.08 19.14 13.14
CA PRO A 366 -15.02 19.84 14.01
C PRO A 366 -14.49 20.02 15.45
N LYS A 367 -15.05 21.00 16.14
CA LYS A 367 -14.87 21.14 17.59
C LYS A 367 -15.84 20.24 18.31
N ALA A 368 -15.41 19.66 19.42
CA ALA A 368 -16.30 18.88 20.28
C ALA A 368 -17.52 19.70 20.76
N LYS A 369 -18.57 18.98 21.21
CA LYS A 369 -19.81 19.54 21.76
C LYS A 369 -19.50 20.66 22.79
N GLU A 370 -20.27 21.77 22.79
CA GLU A 370 -19.95 22.97 23.60
C GLU A 370 -19.74 22.69 25.11
N ALA A 371 -20.43 21.66 25.64
CA ALA A 371 -20.25 21.20 27.02
C ALA A 371 -18.85 20.61 27.29
N ILE A 372 -18.28 19.90 26.33
CA ILE A 372 -16.92 19.35 26.36
C ILE A 372 -15.91 20.49 26.27
N VAL A 373 -16.05 21.37 25.28
CA VAL A 373 -15.12 22.51 25.06
C VAL A 373 -15.09 23.50 26.24
N LYS A 374 -16.16 23.58 27.04
CA LYS A 374 -16.19 24.34 28.30
C LYS A 374 -15.40 23.70 29.45
N LYS A 375 -15.19 22.39 29.40
CA LYS A 375 -14.47 21.61 30.41
C LYS A 375 -13.00 21.40 30.01
N TYR A 376 -12.78 21.13 28.73
CA TYR A 376 -11.49 20.88 28.10
C TYR A 376 -11.38 21.76 26.85
N PRO A 377 -10.69 22.91 26.93
CA PRO A 377 -10.59 23.83 25.81
C PRO A 377 -9.93 23.18 24.59
N GLY A 378 -10.36 23.57 23.39
CA GLY A 378 -9.71 23.13 22.15
C GLY A 378 -10.02 21.71 21.67
N CYS A 379 -10.72 20.85 22.42
CA CYS A 379 -11.00 19.48 21.98
C CYS A 379 -11.59 19.39 20.58
N ARG A 380 -11.09 18.40 19.83
CA ARG A 380 -11.56 18.02 18.51
C ARG A 380 -12.38 16.74 18.60
N THR A 381 -13.13 16.49 17.54
CA THR A 381 -14.03 15.36 17.40
C THR A 381 -13.85 14.82 15.98
N PRO A 382 -13.93 13.50 15.75
CA PRO A 382 -13.92 12.94 14.40
C PRO A 382 -15.06 13.52 13.56
N ASP A 383 -15.02 13.29 12.26
CA ASP A 383 -16.07 13.72 11.34
C ASP A 383 -17.10 12.63 11.02
N ILE A 384 -16.75 11.34 11.18
CA ILE A 384 -17.66 10.21 10.95
C ILE A 384 -17.98 9.51 12.27
N ASP A 385 -19.29 9.44 12.56
CA ASP A 385 -19.94 8.73 13.67
C ASP A 385 -20.18 7.27 13.23
N VAL A 386 -19.27 6.37 13.59
CA VAL A 386 -19.19 5.02 12.99
C VAL A 386 -20.17 4.05 13.63
N ASP A 387 -20.36 4.12 14.95
CA ASP A 387 -21.24 3.21 15.69
C ASP A 387 -22.60 3.80 16.06
N GLN A 388 -22.83 5.09 15.75
CA GLN A 388 -24.09 5.82 15.86
C GLN A 388 -24.54 6.10 17.30
N ASP A 389 -23.62 6.05 18.27
CA ASP A 389 -23.87 6.54 19.63
C ASP A 389 -23.55 8.05 19.82
N GLY A 390 -22.86 8.64 18.83
CA GLY A 390 -22.63 10.07 18.67
C GLY A 390 -21.14 10.39 18.54
N LEU A 391 -20.79 11.50 17.88
CA LEU A 391 -19.37 11.83 17.74
C LEU A 391 -18.59 11.91 19.08
N GLU A 392 -17.50 11.13 19.14
CA GLU A 392 -16.48 11.06 20.20
C GLU A 392 -15.67 12.36 20.33
N ALA A 393 -15.02 12.60 21.46
CA ALA A 393 -14.07 13.71 21.60
C ALA A 393 -12.76 13.27 22.25
N PHE A 394 -11.66 13.64 21.59
CA PHE A 394 -10.31 13.44 22.05
C PHE A 394 -9.73 14.79 22.48
N CYS A 395 -9.16 14.81 23.68
CA CYS A 395 -8.90 16.00 24.45
C CYS A 395 -7.53 15.92 25.15
N ASP A 396 -6.75 16.97 24.96
CA ASP A 396 -5.71 17.40 25.89
C ASP A 396 -6.40 18.14 27.05
N SER A 397 -6.13 17.75 28.31
CA SER A 397 -6.74 18.40 29.47
C SER A 397 -6.02 19.65 29.98
N ASP A 398 -4.80 19.95 29.53
CA ASP A 398 -4.10 21.23 29.74
C ASP A 398 -3.50 21.78 28.42
N PRO A 399 -4.35 22.21 27.47
CA PRO A 399 -3.94 22.62 26.12
C PRO A 399 -3.03 23.87 26.06
N ASP A 400 -2.82 24.54 27.19
CA ASP A 400 -1.95 25.71 27.33
C ASP A 400 -0.50 25.34 27.76
N ASP A 401 -0.23 24.05 28.07
CA ASP A 401 1.12 23.58 28.42
C ASP A 401 1.99 23.24 27.17
N ASP A 402 3.25 22.86 27.41
CA ASP A 402 4.21 22.54 26.35
C ASP A 402 4.07 21.11 25.78
N ILE A 403 3.25 20.22 26.36
CA ILE A 403 3.16 18.78 26.03
C ILE A 403 1.83 18.50 25.34
N LYS A 404 1.83 18.16 24.05
CA LYS A 404 0.58 17.94 23.30
C LYS A 404 0.29 16.44 23.19
N GLU A 405 -0.49 15.95 24.15
CA GLU A 405 -0.96 14.56 24.29
C GLU A 405 -2.49 14.52 24.52
N VAL A 406 -3.15 13.41 24.15
CA VAL A 406 -4.55 13.15 24.50
C VAL A 406 -4.63 12.30 25.76
N ASP A 407 -4.91 12.95 26.90
CA ASP A 407 -5.09 12.30 28.21
C ASP A 407 -6.57 12.11 28.60
N VAL A 408 -7.50 12.60 27.77
CA VAL A 408 -8.95 12.52 27.97
C VAL A 408 -9.64 12.07 26.68
N CYS A 409 -10.43 11.00 26.80
CA CYS A 409 -11.29 10.48 25.74
C CYS A 409 -12.74 10.51 26.22
N ILE A 410 -13.66 11.03 25.41
CA ILE A 410 -15.08 11.15 25.75
C ILE A 410 -15.90 10.46 24.66
N ASP A 411 -16.63 9.45 25.08
CA ASP A 411 -17.50 8.61 24.25
C ASP A 411 -18.67 9.42 23.69
N GLY A 412 -19.31 8.94 22.61
CA GLY A 412 -20.50 9.59 22.06
C GLY A 412 -21.67 9.62 23.04
N ASP A 413 -21.84 8.53 23.80
CA ASP A 413 -22.74 8.38 24.96
C ASP A 413 -22.46 9.39 26.10
N GLY A 414 -21.31 10.06 26.06
CA GLY A 414 -20.85 11.07 27.02
C GLY A 414 -19.98 10.50 28.15
N THR A 415 -19.57 9.24 28.10
CA THR A 415 -18.68 8.63 29.09
C THR A 415 -17.25 9.16 28.93
N GLU A 416 -16.76 9.81 29.97
CA GLU A 416 -15.40 10.34 30.03
C GLU A 416 -14.43 9.34 30.67
N LEU A 417 -13.31 9.11 30.00
CA LEU A 417 -12.19 8.28 30.44
C LEU A 417 -10.90 9.10 30.40
N LYS A 418 -9.94 8.71 31.25
CA LYS A 418 -8.62 9.34 31.39
C LYS A 418 -7.53 8.28 31.41
N ASP A 419 -6.34 8.67 31.00
CA ASP A 419 -5.14 7.84 31.06
C ASP A 419 -4.83 7.35 32.47
N ILE A 420 -4.43 6.08 32.56
CA ILE A 420 -4.14 5.42 33.84
C ILE A 420 -2.66 5.55 34.15
N VAL A 421 -2.29 6.58 34.91
CA VAL A 421 -0.91 6.82 35.33
C VAL A 421 -0.56 6.02 36.59
N SER A 422 0.55 5.26 36.55
CA SER A 422 1.09 4.54 37.69
C SER A 422 2.59 4.84 37.84
N GLY A 423 2.99 5.37 39.00
CA GLY A 423 4.39 5.72 39.27
C GLY A 423 4.95 6.88 38.44
N GLY A 424 4.10 7.66 37.75
CA GLY A 424 4.51 8.73 36.84
C GLY A 424 4.69 8.29 35.38
N VAL A 425 4.23 7.09 35.03
CA VAL A 425 4.21 6.56 33.65
C VAL A 425 2.78 6.16 33.30
N VAL A 426 2.33 6.43 32.08
CA VAL A 426 1.03 5.95 31.58
C VAL A 426 1.09 4.42 31.46
N THR A 427 0.07 3.73 31.96
CA THR A 427 -0.02 2.25 31.96
C THR A 427 -1.20 1.71 31.16
N MET A 428 -2.07 2.60 30.68
CA MET A 428 -3.16 2.34 29.74
C MET A 428 -3.65 3.71 29.25
N HIS A 429 -3.79 3.88 27.94
CA HIS A 429 -4.34 5.10 27.35
C HIS A 429 -5.87 5.05 27.33
N CYS A 430 -6.53 6.20 27.35
CA CYS A 430 -8.00 6.26 27.34
C CYS A 430 -8.59 5.67 26.03
N SER A 431 -7.88 5.85 24.91
CA SER A 431 -8.14 5.27 23.58
C SER A 431 -8.25 3.74 23.57
N GLU A 432 -7.52 3.06 24.46
CA GLU A 432 -7.47 1.59 24.56
C GLU A 432 -8.70 1.00 25.29
N ALA A 433 -9.64 1.83 25.74
CA ALA A 433 -10.78 1.37 26.52
C ALA A 433 -11.68 0.38 25.77
N VAL A 434 -12.19 -0.59 26.53
CA VAL A 434 -13.02 -1.69 26.03
C VAL A 434 -14.36 -1.72 26.78
N SER A 435 -15.46 -1.76 26.03
CA SER A 435 -16.82 -1.94 26.56
C SER A 435 -17.40 -3.26 26.03
N GLY A 436 -17.86 -4.15 26.91
CA GLY A 436 -18.46 -5.43 26.52
C GLY A 436 -17.55 -6.40 25.71
N GLY A 437 -16.23 -6.15 25.68
CA GLY A 437 -15.28 -6.91 24.84
C GLY A 437 -15.04 -6.33 23.44
N LYS A 438 -15.64 -5.19 23.11
CA LYS A 438 -15.36 -4.39 21.92
C LYS A 438 -14.56 -3.12 22.30
N PRO A 439 -13.78 -2.53 21.38
CA PRO A 439 -13.26 -1.17 21.57
C PRO A 439 -14.42 -0.23 21.91
N ARG A 440 -14.15 0.75 22.76
CA ARG A 440 -15.13 1.78 23.10
C ARG A 440 -15.14 2.91 22.08
N PHE A 441 -13.97 3.30 21.61
CA PHE A 441 -13.77 4.35 20.63
C PHE A 441 -13.61 3.71 19.24
N VAL A 442 -14.55 4.01 18.34
CA VAL A 442 -14.77 3.39 17.03
C VAL A 442 -14.91 4.44 15.91
N ASP A 443 -15.16 5.71 16.24
CA ASP A 443 -15.26 6.81 15.28
C ASP A 443 -13.96 7.07 14.50
N GLY A 444 -14.07 7.83 13.41
CA GLY A 444 -12.92 8.09 12.57
C GLY A 444 -13.05 9.23 11.57
N ILE A 445 -11.99 9.35 10.77
CA ILE A 445 -11.78 10.46 9.84
C ILE A 445 -12.01 9.98 8.41
N SER A 446 -12.81 10.72 7.65
CA SER A 446 -13.08 10.45 6.24
C SER A 446 -11.87 10.75 5.33
N VAL A 447 -11.54 9.79 4.48
CA VAL A 447 -10.37 9.88 3.61
C VAL A 447 -10.62 9.34 2.21
N ALA A 448 -10.01 9.96 1.20
CA ALA A 448 -10.02 9.46 -0.16
C ALA A 448 -8.71 9.72 -0.93
N LEU A 449 -8.26 8.66 -1.59
CA LEU A 449 -7.20 8.65 -2.58
C LEU A 449 -7.81 8.56 -3.98
N LYS A 450 -7.14 9.19 -4.93
CA LYS A 450 -7.52 9.21 -6.34
C LYS A 450 -6.45 8.52 -7.16
N PHE A 451 -6.84 7.63 -8.06
CA PHE A 451 -5.92 6.80 -8.82
C PHE A 451 -6.35 6.58 -10.27
N ASP A 452 -5.38 6.19 -11.09
CA ASP A 452 -5.55 5.94 -12.52
C ASP A 452 -4.65 4.76 -12.88
N THR A 453 -5.14 3.77 -13.63
CA THR A 453 -4.36 2.56 -13.97
C THR A 453 -3.84 2.55 -15.41
N THR A 454 -2.87 1.67 -15.67
CA THR A 454 -2.45 1.25 -17.01
C THR A 454 -2.34 -0.27 -17.08
N ALA A 455 -2.57 -0.84 -18.27
CA ALA A 455 -2.33 -2.26 -18.52
C ALA A 455 -0.83 -2.57 -18.47
N VAL A 456 -0.48 -3.76 -17.94
CA VAL A 456 0.91 -4.23 -17.94
C VAL A 456 1.32 -4.65 -19.35
N LYS A 457 2.45 -4.14 -19.84
CA LYS A 457 2.88 -4.31 -21.23
C LYS A 457 3.47 -5.71 -21.53
N SER A 458 3.96 -6.40 -20.51
CA SER A 458 4.39 -7.80 -20.58
C SER A 458 4.41 -8.45 -19.19
N ILE A 459 3.69 -9.55 -19.03
CA ILE A 459 3.91 -10.53 -17.96
C ILE A 459 4.04 -11.89 -18.65
N LYS A 460 5.14 -12.61 -18.41
CA LYS A 460 5.16 -14.06 -18.65
C LYS A 460 4.74 -14.71 -17.33
N PRO A 461 3.67 -15.52 -17.30
CA PRO A 461 3.41 -16.34 -16.12
C PRO A 461 4.57 -17.33 -15.92
N PRO A 462 4.87 -17.74 -14.68
CA PRO A 462 5.79 -18.84 -14.43
C PRO A 462 5.30 -20.10 -15.17
N ARG A 463 6.25 -20.93 -15.61
CA ARG A 463 5.98 -22.22 -16.28
C ARG A 463 6.05 -23.39 -15.31
#